data_AF-A0A1C6DKT9-F1
#
_entry.id   AF-A0A1C6DKT9-F1
#
_cell.length_a   1.000
_cell.length_b   1.000
_cell.length_c   1.000
_cell.angle_alpha   90.00
_cell.angle_beta   90.00
_cell.angle_gamma   90.00
#
_symmetry.space_group_name_H-M   'P 1'
#
loop_
_entity.id
_entity.type
_entity.pdbx_description
1 polymer ?
#
loop_
_entity_poly.entity_id
_entity_poly.type
_entity_poly.pdbx_seq_one_letter_code
_entity_poly.pdbx_strand_id
1 'polypeptide(L)'
;MSRLDEMKSPFTAKSKGDISAYSETSELYRKDEIHVPIHLKLTLTIKEAAEYSNIGINKIDSMLKQPNCPFVLYVGTRKLVKRREFEEYIRREITI
;
A
#
# COMPACT_ATOMS: atom_id res chain seq x y z
N MET A 1 10.04 -24.87 24.62
CA MET A 1 10.93 -24.10 23.73
C MET A 1 11.23 -24.98 22.53
N SER A 2 10.96 -24.66 21.27
CA SER A 2 10.40 -23.47 20.60
C SER A 2 9.81 -23.98 19.28
N ARG A 3 8.48 -23.98 19.15
CA ARG A 3 7.77 -24.29 17.89
C ARG A 3 7.57 -22.98 17.11
N LEU A 4 8.67 -22.46 16.55
CA LEU A 4 8.67 -21.34 15.61
C LEU A 4 8.92 -21.81 14.16
N ASP A 5 8.70 -23.09 13.87
CA ASP A 5 8.75 -23.63 12.53
C ASP A 5 7.40 -24.26 12.20
N GLU A 6 6.52 -23.46 11.59
CA GLU A 6 5.74 -23.82 10.41
C GLU A 6 4.94 -22.59 9.96
N MET A 7 5.66 -21.62 9.40
CA MET A 7 5.07 -20.69 8.45
C MET A 7 4.67 -21.48 7.21
N LYS A 8 3.39 -21.85 7.11
CA LYS A 8 2.78 -22.23 5.85
C LYS A 8 1.64 -21.29 5.56
N SER A 9 1.95 -20.22 4.81
CA SER A 9 0.95 -19.41 4.11
C SER A 9 0.24 -20.33 3.10
N PRO A 10 -1.07 -20.61 3.26
CA PRO A 10 -1.75 -21.54 2.38
C PRO A 10 -2.29 -20.75 1.20
N PHE A 11 -1.48 -20.58 0.17
CA PHE A 11 -2.04 -20.60 -1.18
C PHE A 11 -2.56 -22.03 -1.40
N THR A 12 -3.79 -22.32 -0.95
CA THR A 12 -4.47 -23.60 -1.24
C THR A 12 -5.84 -23.33 -1.83
N ALA A 13 -5.98 -23.72 -3.10
CA ALA A 13 -7.22 -23.70 -3.84
C ALA A 13 -8.27 -24.67 -3.27
N LYS A 14 -9.54 -24.24 -3.29
CA LYS A 14 -10.83 -24.96 -3.28
C LYS A 14 -10.91 -26.33 -2.57
N SER A 15 -11.65 -26.38 -1.45
CA SER A 15 -12.49 -27.53 -1.08
C SER A 15 -13.83 -27.06 -0.50
N LYS A 16 -14.93 -27.67 -0.94
CA LYS A 16 -16.28 -27.48 -0.38
C LYS A 16 -16.35 -28.21 0.97
N GLY A 17 -16.74 -27.52 2.05
CA GLY A 17 -17.03 -28.15 3.34
C GLY A 17 -16.92 -27.18 4.53
N ASP A 18 -18.05 -26.96 5.18
CA ASP A 18 -18.31 -26.36 6.50
C ASP A 18 -17.89 -24.90 6.77
N ILE A 19 -18.92 -24.05 6.93
CA ILE A 19 -18.85 -22.58 6.85
C ILE A 19 -18.80 -21.87 8.22
N SER A 20 -18.97 -22.55 9.36
CA SER A 20 -19.19 -21.83 10.65
C SER A 20 -17.93 -21.42 11.43
N ALA A 21 -16.79 -22.11 11.29
CA ALA A 21 -15.59 -21.79 12.08
C ALA A 21 -14.69 -20.70 11.43
N TYR A 22 -14.86 -20.45 10.13
CA TYR A 22 -14.08 -19.45 9.39
C TYR A 22 -14.58 -18.02 9.64
N SER A 23 -15.86 -17.86 10.02
CA SER A 23 -16.42 -16.54 10.34
C SER A 23 -15.89 -16.01 11.67
N GLU A 24 -15.82 -16.84 12.73
CA GLU A 24 -15.44 -16.37 14.07
C GLU A 24 -13.94 -16.05 14.20
N THR A 25 -13.07 -16.80 13.50
CA THR A 25 -11.64 -16.48 13.45
C THR A 25 -11.34 -15.24 12.63
N SER A 26 -12.21 -14.87 11.67
CA SER A 26 -12.08 -13.66 10.87
C SER A 26 -12.45 -12.38 11.62
N GLU A 27 -13.37 -12.45 12.59
CA GLU A 27 -13.77 -11.30 13.42
C GLU A 27 -12.79 -10.97 14.55
N LEU A 28 -11.93 -11.93 14.91
CA LEU A 28 -10.89 -11.78 15.94
C LEU A 28 -9.63 -11.10 15.39
N TYR A 29 -9.44 -11.12 14.07
CA TYR A 29 -8.69 -10.07 13.37
C TYR A 29 -9.63 -8.89 13.12
N ARG A 30 -10.19 -8.33 14.21
CA ARG A 30 -10.58 -6.93 14.16
C ARG A 30 -9.30 -6.21 13.79
N LYS A 31 -9.35 -5.73 12.56
CA LYS A 31 -8.34 -4.98 11.84
C LYS A 31 -7.92 -3.79 12.72
N ASP A 32 -7.06 -4.04 13.70
CA ASP A 32 -6.02 -3.10 14.06
C ASP A 32 -5.32 -2.88 12.73
N GLU A 33 -5.78 -1.88 11.97
CA GLU A 33 -5.15 -1.50 10.73
C GLU A 33 -3.71 -1.26 11.11
N ILE A 34 -2.84 -2.20 10.74
CA ILE A 34 -1.41 -2.10 11.00
C ILE A 34 -1.00 -0.82 10.26
N HIS A 35 -1.02 0.29 11.00
CA HIS A 35 -0.81 1.60 10.45
C HIS A 35 0.69 1.80 10.39
N VAL A 36 1.25 1.41 9.25
CA VAL A 36 2.66 1.67 8.97
C VAL A 36 2.84 3.19 8.89
N PRO A 37 3.73 3.81 9.68
CA PRO A 37 4.04 5.22 9.54
C PRO A 37 4.44 5.57 8.10
N ILE A 38 4.03 6.74 7.59
CA ILE A 38 4.23 7.15 6.18
C ILE A 38 5.70 7.01 5.73
N HIS A 39 6.65 7.40 6.60
CA HIS A 39 8.10 7.33 6.33
C HIS A 39 8.66 5.89 6.30
N LEU A 40 7.89 4.89 6.73
CA LEU A 40 8.25 3.47 6.64
C LEU A 40 7.53 2.76 5.49
N LYS A 41 6.54 3.40 4.84
CA LYS A 41 5.85 2.81 3.69
C LYS A 41 6.75 2.76 2.47
N LEU A 42 6.55 1.75 1.62
CA LEU A 42 7.23 1.66 0.32
C LEU A 42 6.46 2.45 -0.74
N THR A 43 5.14 2.29 -0.74
CA THR A 43 4.22 3.02 -1.60
C THR A 43 3.21 3.82 -0.78
N LEU A 44 2.86 4.99 -1.29
CA LEU A 44 1.88 5.89 -0.71
C LEU A 44 0.63 5.91 -1.58
N THR A 45 -0.53 6.03 -0.96
CA THR A 45 -1.74 6.47 -1.64
C THR A 45 -1.62 7.95 -2.01
N ILE A 46 -2.47 8.43 -2.91
CA ILE A 46 -2.52 9.85 -3.30
C ILE A 46 -2.71 10.76 -2.07
N LYS A 47 -3.54 10.34 -1.10
CA LYS A 47 -3.78 11.09 0.13
C LYS A 47 -2.54 11.16 1.02
N GLU A 48 -1.86 10.03 1.20
CA GLU A 48 -0.63 9.97 1.99
C GLU A 48 0.51 10.73 1.33
N ALA A 49 0.64 10.69 0.00
CA ALA A 49 1.62 11.48 -0.73
C ALA A 49 1.36 12.99 -0.58
N ALA A 50 0.09 13.40 -0.59
CA ALA A 50 -0.30 14.78 -0.35
C ALA A 50 0.03 15.24 1.08
N GLU A 51 -0.24 14.40 2.08
CA GLU A 51 0.10 14.65 3.47
C GLU A 51 1.63 14.69 3.69
N TYR A 52 2.36 13.77 3.06
CA TYR A 52 3.81 13.65 3.22
C TYR A 52 4.59 14.81 2.59
N SER A 53 4.14 15.32 1.43
CA SER A 53 4.84 16.35 0.65
C SER A 53 4.24 17.75 0.76
N ASN A 54 3.10 17.89 1.45
CA ASN A 54 2.29 19.11 1.46
C ASN A 54 1.83 19.59 0.06
N ILE A 55 1.78 18.71 -0.93
CA ILE A 55 1.25 19.01 -2.28
C ILE A 55 -0.22 18.60 -2.36
N GLY A 56 -1.06 19.46 -2.94
CA GLY A 56 -2.50 19.18 -3.05
C GLY A 56 -2.82 17.89 -3.81
N ILE A 57 -3.85 17.17 -3.36
CA ILE A 57 -4.31 15.87 -3.94
C ILE A 57 -4.51 15.94 -5.46
N ASN A 58 -5.12 17.02 -5.96
CA ASN A 58 -5.39 17.20 -7.39
C ASN A 58 -4.09 17.35 -8.20
N LYS A 59 -3.07 17.98 -7.60
CA LYS A 59 -1.75 18.12 -8.23
C LYS A 59 -1.00 16.80 -8.23
N ILE A 60 -1.05 16.03 -7.14
CA ILE A 60 -0.49 14.67 -7.12
C ILE A 60 -1.15 13.79 -8.20
N ASP A 61 -2.49 13.80 -8.33
CA ASP A 61 -3.16 13.01 -9.36
C ASP A 61 -2.81 13.48 -10.79
N SER A 62 -2.59 14.78 -11.01
CA SER A 62 -2.14 15.26 -12.32
C SER A 62 -0.69 14.88 -12.63
N MET A 63 0.20 14.91 -11.65
CA MET A 63 1.59 14.43 -11.79
C MET A 63 1.64 12.93 -12.13
N LEU A 64 0.80 12.11 -11.50
CA LEU A 64 0.73 10.67 -11.79
C LEU A 64 0.15 10.33 -13.17
N LYS A 65 -0.60 11.26 -13.78
CA LYS A 65 -1.13 11.13 -15.15
C LYS A 65 -0.13 11.52 -16.22
N GLN A 66 1.02 12.12 -15.87
CA GLN A 66 2.03 12.47 -16.85
C GLN A 66 2.54 11.21 -17.57
N PRO A 67 2.77 11.28 -18.89
CA PRO A 67 3.37 10.17 -19.62
C PRO A 67 4.75 9.87 -19.01
N ASN A 68 5.06 8.58 -18.83
CA ASN A 68 6.34 8.12 -18.26
C ASN A 68 6.65 8.65 -16.85
N CYS A 69 5.62 8.85 -16.01
CA CYS A 69 5.83 9.24 -14.61
C CYS A 69 6.73 8.21 -13.87
N PRO A 70 7.87 8.62 -13.29
CA PRO A 70 8.87 7.68 -12.74
C PRO A 70 8.46 7.08 -11.39
N PHE A 71 7.58 7.77 -10.66
CA PHE A 71 7.15 7.40 -9.31
C PHE A 71 5.71 6.86 -9.25
N VAL A 72 5.02 6.67 -10.39
CA VAL A 72 3.70 6.02 -10.39
C VAL A 72 3.86 4.49 -10.38
N LEU A 73 3.01 3.82 -9.61
CA LEU A 73 2.81 2.39 -9.67
C LEU A 73 1.31 2.11 -9.91
N TYR A 74 1.01 1.41 -11.00
CA TYR A 74 -0.35 0.97 -11.32
C TYR A 74 -0.59 -0.42 -10.74
N VAL A 75 -1.56 -0.54 -9.83
CA VAL A 75 -1.98 -1.81 -9.22
C VAL A 75 -3.47 -2.02 -9.55
N GLY A 76 -3.72 -2.72 -10.67
CA GLY A 76 -5.06 -2.84 -11.23
C GLY A 76 -5.62 -1.47 -11.61
N THR A 77 -6.73 -1.08 -10.97
CA THR A 77 -7.37 0.24 -11.18
C THR A 77 -6.81 1.33 -10.27
N ARG A 78 -5.98 0.98 -9.28
CA ARG A 78 -5.45 1.93 -8.29
C ARG A 78 -4.09 2.47 -8.74
N LYS A 79 -3.87 3.75 -8.46
CA LYS A 79 -2.55 4.39 -8.59
C LYS A 79 -1.94 4.55 -7.21
N LEU A 80 -0.68 4.18 -7.09
CA LEU A 80 0.14 4.39 -5.91
C LEU A 80 1.39 5.19 -6.30
N VAL A 81 1.96 5.87 -5.31
CA VAL A 81 3.19 6.65 -5.43
C VAL A 81 4.33 5.84 -4.82
N LYS A 82 5.41 5.60 -5.57
CA LYS A 82 6.62 5.00 -5.01
C LYS A 82 7.36 6.07 -4.19
N ARG A 83 7.53 5.82 -2.89
CA ARG A 83 7.97 6.88 -1.96
C ARG A 83 9.37 7.40 -2.29
N ARG A 84 10.35 6.52 -2.51
CA ARG A 84 11.76 6.93 -2.72
C ARG A 84 11.95 7.70 -4.02
N GLU A 85 11.31 7.24 -5.08
CA GLU A 85 11.35 7.88 -6.40
C GLU A 85 10.61 9.21 -6.37
N PHE A 86 9.54 9.32 -5.58
CA PHE A 86 8.84 10.58 -5.37
C PHE A 86 9.66 11.58 -4.55
N GLU A 87 10.30 11.15 -3.45
CA GLU A 87 11.25 11.97 -2.68
C GLU A 87 12.38 12.50 -3.58
N GLU A 88 12.98 11.63 -4.40
CA GLU A 88 14.05 12.00 -5.33
C GLU A 88 13.55 12.94 -6.44
N TYR A 89 12.33 12.75 -6.94
CA TYR A 89 11.71 13.65 -7.90
C TYR A 89 11.55 15.05 -7.31
N ILE A 90 10.94 15.16 -6.12
CA ILE A 90 10.75 16.45 -5.44
C ILE A 90 12.09 17.12 -5.12
N ARG A 91 13.12 16.34 -4.75
CA ARG A 91 14.47 16.86 -4.48
C ARG A 91 15.13 17.47 -5.72
N ARG A 92 14.86 16.94 -6.91
CA ARG A 92 15.45 17.40 -8.18
C ARG A 92 14.69 18.58 -8.78
N GLU A 93 13.37 18.58 -8.65
CA GLU A 93 12.54 19.60 -9.24
C GLU A 93 12.66 20.94 -8.50
N ILE A 94 12.84 22.01 -9.26
CA ILE A 94 12.90 23.38 -8.74
C ILE A 94 11.48 23.97 -8.63
N THR A 95 10.53 23.46 -9.43
CA THR A 95 9.14 23.95 -9.52
C THR A 95 8.19 22.80 -9.85
N ILE A 96 7.00 22.76 -9.23
CA ILE A 96 6.04 21.64 -9.33
C ILE A 96 4.71 22.08 -9.92
#